data_AF-A0A7C3LTK9-F1
#
_entry.id   AF-A0A7C3LTK9-F1
#
_cell.length_a   1.000
_cell.length_b   1.000
_cell.length_c   1.000
_cell.angle_alpha   90.00
_cell.angle_beta   90.00
_cell.angle_gamma   90.00
#
_symmetry.space_group_name_H-M   'P 1'
#
loop_
_entity.id
_entity.type
_entity.pdbx_description
1 polymer ?
#
loop_
_entity_poly.entity_id
_entity_poly.type
_entity_poly.pdbx_seq_one_letter_code
_entity_poly.pdbx_strand_id
1 'polypeptide(L)'
;MKEWDTTDNGTKTKGRLMDINDLNQLYENGEEHRRKGQFIEAISAYRQILVQAPDSPHILRRLGECLLKKGVPREAVSCFHEAIKRDPDDPGQYHLLAQAHRQTGDMDKALIALERASSLEPGNVSYQVDLGWCLADLGAMKNAAPLQERAISAFKTALTINPRDPGVLEGLASLYKDTNRIDLALDAIEKALELDPYDLDRLELKDRILRRWEIPGLPPS
;
A
#
# COMPACT_ATOMS: atom_id res chain seq x y z
N MET A 1 1.21 36.78 -25.11
CA MET A 1 0.55 36.94 -23.81
C MET A 1 -0.86 37.42 -24.05
N LYS A 2 -1.88 36.62 -23.73
CA LYS A 2 -3.27 37.07 -23.72
C LYS A 2 -3.75 37.00 -22.27
N GLU A 3 -3.84 38.18 -21.65
CA GLU A 3 -4.53 38.36 -20.37
C GLU A 3 -6.03 38.30 -20.63
N TRP A 4 -6.80 37.64 -19.76
CA TRP A 4 -8.26 37.76 -19.74
C TRP A 4 -8.71 38.11 -18.32
N ASP A 5 -9.70 38.99 -18.25
CA ASP A 5 -10.29 39.51 -17.01
C ASP A 5 -11.71 38.93 -16.93
N THR A 6 -12.04 38.18 -15.88
CA THR A 6 -13.43 37.95 -15.49
C THR A 6 -13.60 38.37 -14.04
N THR A 7 -14.49 39.33 -13.83
CA THR A 7 -14.86 39.84 -12.51
C THR A 7 -15.95 38.97 -11.90
N ASP A 8 -15.69 38.35 -10.74
CA ASP A 8 -16.65 38.32 -9.65
C ASP A 8 -15.94 38.12 -8.30
N ASN A 9 -16.29 38.93 -7.30
CA ASN A 9 -15.89 38.89 -5.89
C ASN A 9 -14.39 38.97 -5.51
N GLY A 10 -13.84 40.19 -5.56
CA GLY A 10 -13.12 40.76 -4.41
C GLY A 10 -11.70 40.30 -4.06
N THR A 11 -11.15 39.23 -4.64
CA THR A 11 -9.73 38.86 -4.50
C THR A 11 -9.11 38.64 -5.87
N LYS A 12 -8.63 39.73 -6.50
CA LYS A 12 -7.77 39.63 -7.70
C LYS A 12 -6.43 39.03 -7.32
N THR A 13 -6.34 37.71 -7.21
CA THR A 13 -5.07 37.02 -7.45
C THR A 13 -4.94 36.88 -8.96
N LYS A 14 -4.21 37.83 -9.57
CA LYS A 14 -3.87 37.82 -11.00
C LYS A 14 -2.94 36.62 -11.23
N GLY A 15 -3.52 35.43 -11.43
CA GLY A 15 -2.76 34.22 -11.71
C GLY A 15 -2.20 34.30 -13.13
N ARG A 16 -0.90 34.53 -13.27
CA ARG A 16 -0.22 34.31 -14.54
C ARG A 16 -0.34 32.81 -14.86
N LEU A 17 -0.84 32.47 -16.04
CA LEU A 17 -0.69 31.11 -16.59
C LEU A 17 0.80 30.79 -16.62
N MET A 18 1.20 29.78 -15.84
CA MET A 18 2.57 29.28 -15.84
C MET A 18 2.86 28.69 -17.21
N ASP A 19 4.01 29.02 -17.78
CA ASP A 19 4.46 28.33 -18.97
C ASP A 19 5.00 26.93 -18.63
N ILE A 20 5.34 26.14 -19.65
CA ILE A 20 5.81 24.77 -19.45
C ILE A 20 7.12 24.72 -18.64
N ASN A 21 7.97 25.76 -18.72
CA ASN A 21 9.22 25.81 -17.97
C ASN A 21 8.96 26.10 -16.49
N ASP A 22 8.04 27.02 -16.21
CA ASP A 22 7.59 27.31 -14.84
C ASP A 22 7.00 26.05 -14.18
N LEU A 23 6.17 25.29 -14.91
CA LEU A 23 5.59 24.03 -14.42
C LEU A 23 6.64 22.94 -14.18
N ASN A 24 7.61 22.80 -15.08
CA ASN A 24 8.70 21.84 -14.92
C ASN A 24 9.57 22.20 -13.70
N GLN A 25 9.90 23.48 -13.52
CA GLN A 25 10.66 23.92 -12.36
C GLN A 25 9.90 23.67 -11.05
N LEU A 26 8.60 23.94 -11.04
CA LEU A 26 7.75 23.68 -9.88
C LEU A 26 7.67 22.19 -9.56
N TYR A 27 7.62 21.34 -10.58
CA TYR A 27 7.67 19.89 -10.42
C TYR A 27 9.00 19.42 -9.82
N GLU A 28 10.14 19.88 -10.35
CA GLU A 28 11.46 19.53 -9.83
C GLU A 28 11.63 19.96 -8.36
N ASN A 29 11.18 21.16 -8.01
CA ASN A 29 11.17 21.63 -6.63
C ASN A 29 10.29 20.73 -5.74
N GLY A 30 9.12 20.33 -6.23
CA GLY A 30 8.22 19.40 -5.54
C GLY A 30 8.88 18.04 -5.27
N GLU A 31 9.58 17.49 -6.26
CA GLU A 31 10.32 16.23 -6.12
C GLU A 31 11.53 16.35 -5.18
N GLU A 32 12.24 17.48 -5.20
CA GLU A 32 13.31 17.77 -4.26
C GLU A 32 12.79 17.81 -2.82
N HIS A 33 11.73 18.56 -2.57
CA HIS A 33 11.08 18.62 -1.26
C HIS A 33 10.59 17.23 -0.81
N ARG A 34 9.98 16.45 -1.71
CA ARG A 34 9.53 15.08 -1.42
C ARG A 34 10.71 14.19 -1.02
N ARG A 35 11.84 14.25 -1.74
CA ARG A 35 13.05 13.48 -1.41
C ARG A 35 13.66 13.88 -0.06
N LYS A 36 13.55 15.15 0.32
CA LYS A 36 13.98 15.66 1.64
C LYS A 36 12.99 15.37 2.77
N GLY A 37 11.84 14.74 2.50
CA GLY A 37 10.78 14.53 3.49
C GLY A 37 9.97 15.78 3.83
N GLN A 38 10.19 16.88 3.10
CA GLN A 38 9.49 18.16 3.22
C GLN A 38 8.14 18.08 2.49
N PHE A 39 7.25 17.19 2.97
CA PHE A 39 6.04 16.88 2.19
C PHE A 39 5.02 18.03 2.16
N ILE A 40 5.07 19.02 3.07
CA ILE A 40 4.13 20.17 3.03
C ILE A 40 4.45 21.03 1.80
N GLU A 41 5.72 21.31 1.59
CA GLU A 41 6.26 22.07 0.47
C GLU A 41 6.02 21.32 -0.84
N ALA A 42 6.25 20.01 -0.86
CA ALA A 42 5.93 19.18 -2.02
C ALA A 42 4.43 19.19 -2.36
N ILE A 43 3.55 19.08 -1.37
CA ILE A 43 2.08 19.17 -1.56
C ILE A 43 1.70 20.53 -2.16
N SER A 44 2.28 21.63 -1.66
CA SER A 44 2.05 22.97 -2.18
C SER A 44 2.43 23.08 -3.65
N ALA A 45 3.62 22.57 -4.02
CA ALA A 45 4.08 22.56 -5.40
C ALA A 45 3.15 21.75 -6.32
N TYR A 46 2.77 20.54 -5.94
CA TYR A 46 1.89 19.70 -6.76
C TYR A 46 0.47 20.30 -6.90
N ARG A 47 -0.08 20.91 -5.84
CA ARG A 47 -1.37 21.61 -5.93
C ARG A 47 -1.31 22.78 -6.91
N GLN A 48 -0.22 23.55 -6.90
CA GLN A 48 -0.04 24.65 -7.85
C GLN A 48 0.05 24.14 -9.31
N ILE A 49 0.72 23.01 -9.55
CA ILE A 49 0.74 22.37 -10.88
C ILE A 49 -0.68 21.96 -11.31
N LEU A 50 -1.45 21.34 -10.41
CA LEU A 50 -2.82 20.88 -10.70
C LEU A 50 -3.81 22.02 -10.96
N VAL A 51 -3.53 23.25 -10.51
CA VAL A 51 -4.33 24.42 -10.91
C VAL A 51 -4.21 24.69 -12.42
N GLN A 52 -3.05 24.43 -13.01
CA GLN A 52 -2.79 24.66 -14.44
C GLN A 52 -3.08 23.41 -15.29
N ALA A 53 -2.76 22.23 -14.75
CA ALA A 53 -2.91 20.94 -15.40
C ALA A 53 -3.67 19.96 -14.47
N PRO A 54 -5.00 20.14 -14.30
CA PRO A 54 -5.80 19.35 -13.36
C PRO A 54 -5.86 17.85 -13.69
N ASP A 55 -5.49 17.51 -14.92
CA ASP A 55 -5.73 16.22 -15.54
C ASP A 55 -4.50 15.31 -15.58
N SER A 56 -3.46 15.63 -14.78
CA SER A 56 -2.21 14.87 -14.77
C SER A 56 -2.24 13.73 -13.74
N PRO A 57 -2.43 12.45 -14.15
CA PRO A 57 -2.45 11.31 -13.22
C PRO A 57 -1.13 11.18 -12.47
N HIS A 58 -0.01 11.49 -13.12
CA HIS A 58 1.31 11.46 -12.51
C HIS A 58 1.40 12.43 -11.31
N ILE A 59 0.92 13.68 -11.47
CA ILE A 59 0.97 14.69 -10.41
C ILE A 59 -0.04 14.37 -9.30
N LEU A 60 -1.24 13.89 -9.66
CA LEU A 60 -2.23 13.41 -8.70
C LEU A 60 -1.66 12.27 -7.83
N ARG A 61 -0.95 11.32 -8.45
CA ARG A 61 -0.27 10.23 -7.74
C ARG A 61 0.79 10.78 -6.78
N ARG A 62 1.66 11.70 -7.22
CA ARG A 62 2.68 12.33 -6.36
C ARG A 62 2.08 13.09 -5.18
N LEU A 63 1.00 13.83 -5.42
CA LEU A 63 0.26 14.53 -4.38
C LEU A 63 -0.30 13.53 -3.35
N GLY A 64 -0.96 12.45 -3.82
CA GLY A 64 -1.48 11.39 -2.98
C GLY A 64 -0.41 10.70 -2.12
N GLU A 65 0.75 10.38 -2.69
CA GLU A 65 1.88 9.80 -1.95
C GLU A 65 2.34 10.72 -0.80
N CYS A 66 2.49 12.02 -1.08
CA CYS A 66 2.88 13.00 -0.05
C CYS A 66 1.81 13.15 1.04
N LEU A 67 0.53 13.12 0.67
CA LEU A 67 -0.59 13.18 1.62
C LEU A 67 -0.61 11.95 2.55
N LEU A 68 -0.32 10.75 2.02
CA LEU A 68 -0.15 9.55 2.86
C LEU A 68 0.99 9.72 3.85
N LYS A 69 2.15 10.22 3.40
CA LYS A 69 3.30 10.46 4.29
C LYS A 69 3.03 11.53 5.35
N LYS A 70 2.08 12.43 5.12
CA LYS A 70 1.64 13.45 6.10
C LYS A 70 0.49 13.00 7.00
N GLY A 71 -0.02 11.77 6.83
CA GLY A 71 -1.13 11.27 7.63
C GLY A 71 -2.47 11.89 7.26
N VAL A 72 -2.63 12.31 6.00
CA VAL A 72 -3.90 12.82 5.43
C VAL A 72 -4.46 11.82 4.40
N PRO A 73 -4.76 10.57 4.80
CA PRO A 73 -5.06 9.50 3.85
C PRO A 73 -6.39 9.70 3.11
N ARG A 74 -7.36 10.45 3.68
CA ARG A 74 -8.64 10.73 3.01
C ARG A 74 -8.48 11.61 1.77
N GLU A 75 -7.63 12.64 1.81
CA GLU A 75 -7.33 13.40 0.59
C GLU A 75 -6.50 12.57 -0.40
N ALA A 76 -5.62 11.70 0.09
CA ALA A 76 -4.84 10.81 -0.77
C ALA A 76 -5.75 9.87 -1.57
N VAL A 77 -6.78 9.27 -0.94
CA VAL A 77 -7.81 8.46 -1.61
C VAL A 77 -8.44 9.23 -2.77
N SER A 78 -8.85 10.49 -2.56
CA SER A 78 -9.41 11.32 -3.64
C SER A 78 -8.42 11.52 -4.78
N CYS A 79 -7.14 11.80 -4.48
CA CYS A 79 -6.11 11.98 -5.49
C CYS A 79 -5.90 10.70 -6.32
N PHE A 80 -5.83 9.53 -5.68
CA PHE A 80 -5.66 8.26 -6.38
C PHE A 80 -6.89 7.87 -7.21
N HIS A 81 -8.10 8.14 -6.73
CA HIS A 81 -9.29 7.93 -7.55
C HIS A 81 -9.30 8.80 -8.81
N GLU A 82 -8.92 10.07 -8.70
CA GLU A 82 -8.81 10.93 -9.89
C GLU A 82 -7.69 10.46 -10.83
N ALA A 83 -6.55 10.00 -10.30
CA ALA A 83 -5.49 9.41 -11.12
C ALA A 83 -5.99 8.18 -11.88
N ILE A 84 -6.67 7.25 -11.20
CA ILE A 84 -7.20 6.00 -11.78
C ILE A 84 -8.24 6.28 -12.87
N LYS A 85 -9.06 7.33 -12.71
CA LYS A 85 -10.00 7.74 -13.76
C LYS A 85 -9.30 8.13 -15.06
N ARG A 86 -8.06 8.62 -14.99
CA ARG A 86 -7.27 9.03 -16.16
C ARG A 86 -6.40 7.92 -16.71
N ASP A 87 -5.89 7.07 -15.83
CA ASP A 87 -5.04 5.93 -16.20
C ASP A 87 -5.50 4.67 -15.42
N PRO A 88 -6.54 3.97 -15.92
CA PRO A 88 -7.15 2.86 -15.20
C PRO A 88 -6.34 1.56 -15.25
N ASP A 89 -5.24 1.52 -16.00
CA ASP A 89 -4.43 0.33 -16.22
C ASP A 89 -3.08 0.38 -15.48
N ASP A 90 -2.81 1.44 -14.71
CA ASP A 90 -1.64 1.54 -13.83
C ASP A 90 -1.86 0.79 -12.50
N PRO A 91 -1.26 -0.41 -12.31
CA PRO A 91 -1.44 -1.19 -11.07
C PRO A 91 -0.90 -0.45 -9.83
N GLY A 92 0.10 0.42 -9.99
CA GLY A 92 0.70 1.17 -8.90
C GLY A 92 -0.29 2.14 -8.24
N GLN A 93 -1.24 2.68 -9.00
CA GLN A 93 -2.27 3.57 -8.45
C GLN A 93 -3.27 2.82 -7.57
N TYR A 94 -3.66 1.60 -7.97
CA TYR A 94 -4.52 0.76 -7.14
C TYR A 94 -3.79 0.30 -5.87
N HIS A 95 -2.50 -0.01 -5.97
CA HIS A 95 -1.69 -0.34 -4.79
C HIS A 95 -1.61 0.82 -3.79
N LEU A 96 -1.36 2.05 -4.27
CA LEU A 96 -1.35 3.26 -3.44
C LEU A 96 -2.74 3.57 -2.85
N LEU A 97 -3.81 3.38 -3.63
CA LEU A 97 -5.19 3.50 -3.15
C LEU A 97 -5.47 2.49 -2.02
N ALA A 98 -4.99 1.25 -2.15
CA ALA A 98 -5.12 0.25 -1.11
C ALA A 98 -4.40 0.65 0.19
N GLN A 99 -3.17 1.15 0.08
CA GLN A 99 -2.42 1.69 1.23
C GLN A 99 -3.18 2.83 1.91
N ALA A 100 -3.78 3.73 1.13
CA ALA A 100 -4.61 4.82 1.65
C ALA A 100 -5.85 4.29 2.39
N HIS A 101 -6.54 3.30 1.81
CA HIS A 101 -7.69 2.69 2.46
C HIS A 101 -7.33 1.99 3.78
N ARG A 102 -6.20 1.27 3.84
CA ARG A 102 -5.69 0.68 5.09
C ARG A 102 -5.48 1.74 6.17
N GLN A 103 -4.87 2.88 5.83
CA GLN A 103 -4.67 3.98 6.78
C GLN A 103 -5.98 4.64 7.24
N THR A 104 -7.04 4.60 6.41
CA THR A 104 -8.38 5.06 6.81
C THR A 104 -9.20 4.01 7.57
N GLY A 105 -8.72 2.77 7.67
CA GLY A 105 -9.46 1.64 8.26
C GLY A 105 -10.46 0.98 7.31
N ASP A 106 -10.54 1.41 6.05
CA ASP A 106 -11.44 0.89 5.02
C ASP A 106 -10.87 -0.42 4.41
N MET A 107 -10.67 -1.45 5.24
CA MET A 107 -9.96 -2.68 4.84
C MET A 107 -10.62 -3.41 3.65
N ASP A 108 -11.95 -3.41 3.55
CA ASP A 108 -12.67 -4.01 2.42
C ASP A 108 -12.35 -3.32 1.09
N LYS A 109 -12.21 -1.99 1.09
CA LYS A 109 -11.83 -1.24 -0.11
C LYS A 109 -10.35 -1.42 -0.44
N ALA A 110 -9.51 -1.56 0.59
CA ALA A 110 -8.10 -1.89 0.39
C ALA A 110 -7.94 -3.24 -0.32
N LEU A 111 -8.73 -4.24 0.08
CA LEU A 111 -8.74 -5.56 -0.58
C LEU A 111 -9.12 -5.44 -2.06
N ILE A 112 -10.21 -4.75 -2.39
CA ILE A 112 -10.65 -4.56 -3.78
C ILE A 112 -9.55 -3.90 -4.63
N ALA A 113 -8.89 -2.88 -4.08
CA ALA A 113 -7.81 -2.18 -4.78
C ALA A 113 -6.58 -3.08 -4.97
N LEU A 114 -6.18 -3.88 -3.97
CA LEU A 114 -5.08 -4.85 -4.10
C LEU A 114 -5.39 -5.97 -5.08
N GLU A 115 -6.63 -6.48 -5.10
CA GLU A 115 -7.08 -7.45 -6.10
C GLU A 115 -6.95 -6.88 -7.51
N ARG A 116 -7.30 -5.60 -7.70
CA ARG A 116 -7.15 -4.94 -8.99
C ARG A 116 -5.68 -4.79 -9.40
N ALA A 117 -4.82 -4.31 -8.50
CA ALA A 117 -3.37 -4.21 -8.74
C ALA A 117 -2.76 -5.58 -9.11
N SER A 118 -3.08 -6.62 -8.34
CA SER A 118 -2.63 -8.00 -8.55
C SER A 118 -3.15 -8.59 -9.87
N SER A 119 -4.36 -8.25 -10.29
CA SER A 119 -4.90 -8.70 -11.58
C SER A 119 -4.23 -8.04 -12.79
N LEU A 120 -3.81 -6.78 -12.65
CA LEU A 120 -3.11 -6.02 -13.69
C LEU A 120 -1.64 -6.44 -13.81
N GLU A 121 -0.98 -6.73 -12.69
CA GLU A 121 0.40 -7.21 -12.66
C GLU A 121 0.57 -8.43 -11.71
N PRO A 122 0.22 -9.65 -12.17
CA PRO A 122 0.26 -10.85 -11.33
C PRO A 122 1.65 -11.23 -10.82
N GLY A 123 2.70 -10.84 -11.56
CA GLY A 123 4.10 -11.14 -11.25
C GLY A 123 4.73 -10.21 -10.21
N ASN A 124 4.01 -9.22 -9.70
CA ASN A 124 4.54 -8.30 -8.71
C ASN A 124 4.45 -8.90 -7.30
N VAL A 125 5.62 -9.22 -6.72
CA VAL A 125 5.72 -9.80 -5.38
C VAL A 125 5.06 -8.89 -4.34
N SER A 126 5.32 -7.58 -4.37
CA SER A 126 4.81 -6.64 -3.38
C SER A 126 3.29 -6.61 -3.34
N TYR A 127 2.61 -6.73 -4.49
CA TYR A 127 1.15 -6.77 -4.53
C TYR A 127 0.60 -8.07 -3.93
N GLN A 128 1.24 -9.22 -4.19
CA GLN A 128 0.84 -10.50 -3.59
C GLN A 128 1.05 -10.50 -2.07
N VAL A 129 2.16 -9.92 -1.60
CA VAL A 129 2.46 -9.80 -0.17
C VAL A 129 1.44 -8.90 0.53
N ASP A 130 1.20 -7.70 -0.01
CA ASP A 130 0.23 -6.77 0.59
C ASP A 130 -1.20 -7.30 0.51
N LEU A 131 -1.56 -8.02 -0.54
CA LEU A 131 -2.83 -8.75 -0.65
C LEU A 131 -2.95 -9.82 0.44
N GLY A 132 -1.90 -10.61 0.65
CA GLY A 132 -1.82 -11.62 1.70
C GLY A 132 -2.04 -11.02 3.09
N TRP A 133 -1.33 -9.94 3.42
CA TRP A 133 -1.52 -9.23 4.69
C TRP A 133 -2.91 -8.63 4.84
N CYS A 134 -3.45 -7.99 3.80
CA CYS A 134 -4.80 -7.42 3.85
C CYS A 134 -5.87 -8.50 4.07
N LEU A 135 -5.74 -9.65 3.41
CA LEU A 135 -6.63 -10.80 3.60
C LEU A 135 -6.48 -11.44 4.98
N ALA A 136 -5.25 -11.52 5.51
CA ALA A 136 -4.98 -12.02 6.85
C ALA A 136 -5.67 -11.12 7.90
N ASP A 137 -5.46 -9.81 7.82
CA ASP A 137 -6.06 -8.81 8.70
C ASP A 137 -7.60 -8.93 8.66
N LEU A 138 -8.19 -8.92 7.46
CA LEU A 138 -9.64 -9.05 7.29
C LEU A 138 -10.17 -10.41 7.78
N GLY A 139 -9.44 -11.50 7.52
CA GLY A 139 -9.80 -12.83 7.95
C GLY A 139 -9.82 -12.97 9.46
N ALA A 140 -8.85 -12.35 10.15
CA ALA A 140 -8.83 -12.26 11.61
C ALA A 140 -9.97 -11.38 12.14
N MET A 141 -10.13 -10.17 11.61
CA MET A 141 -11.18 -9.22 12.03
C MET A 141 -12.60 -9.79 11.88
N LYS A 142 -12.84 -10.55 10.80
CA LYS A 142 -14.15 -11.11 10.46
C LYS A 142 -14.33 -12.56 10.91
N ASN A 143 -13.30 -13.17 11.51
CA ASN A 143 -13.23 -14.59 11.80
C ASN A 143 -13.66 -15.47 10.60
N ALA A 144 -13.11 -15.16 9.43
CA ALA A 144 -13.55 -15.72 8.16
C ALA A 144 -12.49 -16.64 7.55
N ALA A 145 -12.66 -17.95 7.76
CA ALA A 145 -11.75 -18.98 7.21
C ALA A 145 -11.50 -18.84 5.69
N PRO A 146 -12.49 -18.52 4.83
CA PRO A 146 -12.22 -18.31 3.41
C PRO A 146 -11.21 -17.19 3.12
N LEU A 147 -11.19 -16.12 3.92
CA LEU A 147 -10.23 -15.02 3.75
C LEU A 147 -8.82 -15.46 4.20
N GLN A 148 -8.72 -16.24 5.27
CA GLN A 148 -7.45 -16.80 5.74
C GLN A 148 -6.84 -17.76 4.69
N GLU A 149 -7.64 -18.62 4.05
CA GLU A 149 -7.15 -19.48 2.97
C GLU A 149 -6.67 -18.67 1.75
N ARG A 150 -7.39 -17.59 1.40
CA ARG A 150 -6.95 -16.69 0.34
C ARG A 150 -5.64 -15.98 0.71
N ALA A 151 -5.45 -15.59 1.97
CA ALA A 151 -4.20 -15.00 2.45
C ALA A 151 -3.02 -15.97 2.29
N ILE A 152 -3.21 -17.24 2.70
CA ILE A 152 -2.22 -18.31 2.50
C ILE A 152 -1.89 -18.47 1.01
N SER A 153 -2.90 -18.45 0.14
CA SER A 153 -2.69 -18.54 -1.31
C SER A 153 -1.87 -17.36 -1.85
N ALA A 154 -2.16 -16.13 -1.43
CA ALA A 154 -1.43 -14.95 -1.88
C ALA A 154 0.05 -15.00 -1.47
N PHE A 155 0.34 -15.39 -0.22
CA PHE A 155 1.73 -15.58 0.22
C PHE A 155 2.45 -16.72 -0.51
N LYS A 156 1.76 -17.84 -0.81
CA LYS A 156 2.34 -18.91 -1.64
C LYS A 156 2.68 -18.43 -3.05
N THR A 157 1.83 -17.59 -3.65
CA THR A 157 2.14 -16.96 -4.94
C THR A 157 3.37 -16.06 -4.81
N ALA A 158 3.44 -15.22 -3.77
CA ALA A 158 4.61 -14.40 -3.50
C ALA A 158 5.90 -15.23 -3.37
N LEU A 159 5.86 -16.37 -2.67
CA LEU A 159 7.00 -17.29 -2.55
C LEU A 159 7.31 -18.07 -3.83
N THR A 160 6.35 -18.23 -4.74
CA THR A 160 6.63 -18.81 -6.05
C THR A 160 7.47 -17.85 -6.89
N ILE A 161 7.27 -16.54 -6.73
CA ILE A 161 8.01 -15.49 -7.44
C ILE A 161 9.33 -15.17 -6.75
N ASN A 162 9.32 -15.02 -5.42
CA ASN A 162 10.51 -14.83 -4.58
C ASN A 162 10.57 -15.88 -3.46
N PRO A 163 11.24 -17.02 -3.67
CA PRO A 163 11.25 -18.13 -2.71
C PRO A 163 11.99 -17.86 -1.40
N ARG A 164 12.81 -16.80 -1.33
CA ARG A 164 13.69 -16.50 -0.18
C ARG A 164 13.31 -15.20 0.50
N ASP A 165 12.00 -15.02 0.76
CA ASP A 165 11.49 -13.88 1.51
C ASP A 165 11.13 -14.32 2.96
N PRO A 166 11.97 -13.97 3.96
CA PRO A 166 11.74 -14.39 5.33
C PRO A 166 10.48 -13.76 5.94
N GLY A 167 10.09 -12.55 5.52
CA GLY A 167 8.87 -11.88 6.01
C GLY A 167 7.60 -12.57 5.51
N VAL A 168 7.62 -13.08 4.28
CA VAL A 168 6.48 -13.85 3.73
C VAL A 168 6.39 -15.24 4.36
N LEU A 169 7.53 -15.91 4.59
CA LEU A 169 7.58 -17.19 5.30
C LEU A 169 7.06 -17.05 6.73
N GLU A 170 7.45 -15.99 7.43
CA GLU A 170 6.95 -15.64 8.77
C GLU A 170 5.43 -15.38 8.76
N GLY A 171 4.92 -14.62 7.79
CA GLY A 171 3.48 -14.40 7.62
C GLY A 171 2.68 -15.68 7.39
N LEU A 172 3.22 -16.60 6.57
CA LEU A 172 2.64 -17.93 6.41
C LEU A 172 2.67 -18.75 7.69
N ALA A 173 3.78 -18.72 8.43
CA ALA A 173 3.90 -19.42 9.70
C ALA A 173 2.85 -18.94 10.71
N SER A 174 2.64 -17.63 10.82
CA SER A 174 1.60 -17.08 11.70
C SER A 174 0.20 -17.52 11.25
N LEU A 175 -0.12 -17.42 9.96
CA LEU A 175 -1.42 -17.86 9.44
C LEU A 175 -1.67 -19.35 9.66
N TYR A 176 -0.67 -20.20 9.45
CA TYR A 176 -0.78 -21.63 9.73
C TYR A 176 -0.98 -21.92 11.21
N LYS A 177 -0.27 -21.22 12.09
CA LYS A 177 -0.48 -21.32 13.53
C LYS A 177 -1.90 -20.93 13.92
N ASP A 178 -2.40 -19.82 13.38
CA ASP A 178 -3.74 -19.29 13.70
C ASP A 178 -4.86 -20.18 13.14
N THR A 179 -4.63 -20.84 12.00
CA THR A 179 -5.51 -21.86 11.41
C THR A 179 -5.27 -23.28 11.93
N ASN A 180 -4.47 -23.43 12.99
CA ASN A 180 -4.16 -24.70 13.67
C ASN A 180 -3.47 -25.76 12.79
N ARG A 181 -2.74 -25.34 11.75
CA ARG A 181 -1.89 -26.17 10.89
C ARG A 181 -0.44 -26.14 11.39
N ILE A 182 -0.23 -26.67 12.60
CA ILE A 182 1.01 -26.49 13.36
C ILE A 182 2.25 -27.02 12.64
N ASP A 183 2.18 -28.17 11.97
CA ASP A 183 3.32 -28.73 11.23
C ASP A 183 3.77 -27.81 10.08
N LEU A 184 2.82 -27.22 9.36
CA LEU A 184 3.10 -26.26 8.29
C LEU A 184 3.64 -24.93 8.86
N ALA A 185 3.20 -24.54 10.05
CA ALA A 185 3.70 -23.36 10.73
C ALA A 185 5.18 -23.53 11.12
N LEU A 186 5.55 -24.71 11.64
CA LEU A 186 6.94 -25.05 11.98
C LEU A 186 7.84 -25.08 10.75
N ASP A 187 7.42 -25.76 9.67
CA ASP A 187 8.20 -25.80 8.42
C ASP A 187 8.44 -24.38 7.85
N ALA A 188 7.41 -23.52 7.87
CA ALA A 188 7.53 -22.16 7.36
C ALA A 188 8.46 -21.28 8.21
N ILE A 189 8.35 -21.33 9.56
CA ILE A 189 9.20 -20.51 10.43
C ILE A 189 10.65 -21.00 10.44
N GLU A 190 10.88 -22.31 10.28
CA GLU A 190 12.22 -22.87 10.16
C GLU A 190 12.91 -22.40 8.90
N LYS A 191 12.22 -22.42 7.75
CA LYS A 191 12.72 -21.83 6.50
C LYS A 191 13.03 -20.35 6.64
N ALA A 192 12.21 -19.59 7.38
CA ALA A 192 12.48 -18.18 7.62
C ALA A 192 13.76 -17.98 8.45
N LEU A 193 13.96 -18.80 9.49
CA LEU A 193 15.15 -18.79 10.35
C LEU A 193 16.40 -19.33 9.64
N GLU A 194 16.29 -20.17 8.63
CA GLU A 194 17.43 -20.54 7.78
C GLU A 194 17.99 -19.34 7.00
N LEU A 195 17.13 -18.37 6.66
CA LEU A 195 17.52 -17.14 5.97
C LEU A 195 18.10 -16.10 6.92
N ASP A 196 17.57 -16.05 8.15
CA ASP A 196 17.99 -15.14 9.20
C ASP A 196 17.90 -15.81 10.59
N PRO A 197 18.97 -16.50 11.02
CA PRO A 197 18.95 -17.36 12.21
C PRO A 197 18.81 -16.64 13.54
N TYR A 198 19.01 -15.32 13.57
CA TYR A 198 19.09 -14.54 14.80
C TYR A 198 17.94 -13.53 14.95
N ASP A 199 16.95 -13.59 14.06
CA ASP A 199 15.73 -12.78 14.15
C ASP A 199 14.93 -13.18 15.40
N LEU A 200 14.88 -12.27 16.38
CA LEU A 200 14.24 -12.52 17.67
C LEU A 200 12.74 -12.76 17.53
N ASP A 201 12.06 -12.02 16.65
CA ASP A 201 10.61 -12.12 16.47
C ASP A 201 10.24 -13.50 15.89
N ARG A 202 11.07 -14.03 14.98
CA ARG A 202 10.89 -15.37 14.41
C ARG A 202 11.19 -16.49 15.40
N LEU A 203 12.20 -16.33 16.25
CA LEU A 203 12.48 -17.28 17.33
C LEU A 203 11.32 -17.32 18.33
N GLU A 204 10.79 -16.16 18.72
CA GLU A 204 9.60 -16.08 19.57
C GLU A 204 8.34 -16.68 18.91
N LEU A 205 8.16 -16.48 17.61
CA LEU A 205 7.10 -17.14 16.85
C LEU A 205 7.27 -18.66 16.87
N LYS A 206 8.48 -19.18 16.65
CA LYS A 206 8.77 -20.62 16.72
C LYS A 206 8.44 -21.18 18.10
N ASP A 207 8.86 -20.52 19.17
CA ASP A 207 8.56 -20.94 20.55
C ASP A 207 7.04 -21.00 20.82
N ARG A 208 6.28 -20.00 20.35
CA ARG A 208 4.81 -20.00 20.48
C ARG A 208 4.17 -21.16 19.70
N ILE A 209 4.69 -21.49 18.52
CA ILE A 209 4.20 -22.61 17.72
C ILE A 209 4.49 -23.94 18.44
N LEU A 210 5.70 -24.13 18.96
CA LEU A 210 6.10 -25.34 19.69
C LEU A 210 5.26 -25.57 20.96
N ARG A 211 5.03 -24.53 21.75
CA ARG A 211 4.15 -24.63 22.94
C ARG A 211 2.73 -25.06 22.59
N ARG A 212 2.23 -24.66 21.42
CA ARG A 212 0.90 -25.08 20.93
C ARG A 212 0.93 -26.52 20.40
N TRP A 213 2.03 -26.95 19.81
CA TRP A 213 2.25 -28.34 19.36
C TRP A 213 2.24 -29.33 20.54
N GLU A 214 2.83 -28.96 21.66
CA GLU A 214 2.90 -29.77 22.89
C GLU A 214 1.56 -29.89 23.64
N ILE A 215 0.51 -29.16 23.22
CA ILE A 215 -0.83 -29.21 23.81
C ILE A 215 -1.84 -29.66 22.73
N PRO A 216 -2.00 -30.97 22.48
CA PRO A 216 -2.97 -31.45 21.51
C PRO A 216 -4.40 -31.09 21.94
N GLY A 217 -5.11 -30.29 21.14
CA GLY A 217 -6.56 -30.08 21.27
C GLY A 217 -7.04 -28.73 21.85
N LEU A 218 -6.21 -27.69 21.92
CA LEU A 218 -6.70 -26.35 22.33
C LEU A 218 -7.53 -25.70 21.19
N PRO A 219 -8.82 -25.36 21.39
CA PRO A 219 -9.58 -24.60 20.40
C PRO A 219 -9.03 -23.17 20.26
N PRO A 220 -9.28 -22.48 19.13
CA PRO A 220 -8.86 -21.08 18.96
C PRO A 220 -9.55 -20.20 20.03
N SER A 221 -8.75 -19.33 20.66
CA SER A 221 -9.17 -18.30 21.61
C SER A 221 -9.85 -17.12 20.93
#